data_AF-A0A978T217-F1
#
_entry.id   AF-A0A978T217-F1
#
_cell.length_a   1.000
_cell.length_b   1.000
_cell.length_c   1.000
_cell.angle_alpha   90.00
_cell.angle_beta   90.00
_cell.angle_gamma   90.00
#
_symmetry.space_group_name_H-M   'P 1'
#
loop_
_entity.id
_entity.type
_entity.pdbx_description
1 polymer ?
#
loop_
_entity_poly.entity_id
_entity_poly.type
_entity_poly.pdbx_seq_one_letter_code
_entity_poly.pdbx_strand_id
1 'polypeptide(L)'
;MPLNPPVILNNFLANIGERINKFQKENQIQNLLIISLLPTTLTPPIVASILGYRLISYQLRGGMEEKVENQALLARRLINDTTIYYFKNADTFAENPLIIQLLRGRQKVEVLQEVLADMEVKGEVVKALITNANGRVVMDYKMAAKTDNLSQEEWWQRPRKKGVWTSSVEIDTDVQEAVVKYSRGILNQKEFLGVIKFVIPLSRFGILDVYLENSGGINPSQKPTLVEP
;
A
#
# COMPACT_ATOMS: atom_id res chain seq x y z
N MET A 1 31.66 -9.40 26.53
CA MET A 1 31.46 -8.36 27.56
C MET A 1 29.99 -7.95 27.53
N PRO A 2 29.20 -8.22 28.58
CA PRO A 2 27.81 -7.76 28.63
C PRO A 2 27.76 -6.27 29.00
N LEU A 3 27.05 -5.48 28.21
CA LEU A 3 26.80 -4.06 28.47
C LEU A 3 25.73 -3.93 29.57
N ASN A 4 26.12 -3.40 30.72
CA ASN A 4 25.17 -3.01 31.76
C ASN A 4 24.31 -1.83 31.27
N PRO A 5 22.98 -1.88 31.44
CA PRO A 5 22.12 -0.76 31.11
C PRO A 5 22.37 0.43 32.05
N PRO A 6 22.17 1.67 31.56
CA PRO A 6 22.50 2.88 32.30
C PRO A 6 21.59 3.07 33.52
N VAL A 7 22.23 3.39 34.66
CA VAL A 7 21.65 3.62 36.00
C VAL A 7 20.48 4.65 36.00
N ILE A 8 20.40 5.49 34.98
CA ILE A 8 19.37 6.53 34.84
C ILE A 8 17.97 5.94 34.58
N LEU A 9 17.88 4.80 33.90
CA LEU A 9 16.58 4.20 33.52
C LEU A 9 15.87 3.54 34.71
N ASN A 10 16.63 2.98 35.66
CA ASN A 10 16.08 2.32 36.85
C ASN A 10 15.51 3.33 37.87
N ASN A 11 16.11 4.51 37.99
CA ASN A 11 15.63 5.55 38.90
C ASN A 11 14.36 6.25 38.36
N PHE A 12 14.19 6.31 37.04
CA PHE A 12 12.99 6.89 36.42
C PHE A 12 11.77 5.98 36.59
N LEU A 13 11.93 4.66 36.38
CA LEU A 13 10.83 3.70 36.51
C LEU A 13 10.39 3.50 37.98
N ALA A 14 11.32 3.57 38.95
CA ALA A 14 10.98 3.49 40.37
C ALA A 14 10.14 4.69 40.86
N ASN A 15 10.41 5.90 40.34
CA ASN A 15 9.67 7.12 40.72
C ASN A 15 8.25 7.16 40.13
N ILE A 16 8.05 6.56 38.96
CA ILE A 16 6.71 6.42 38.34
C ILE A 16 5.85 5.43 39.13
N GLY A 17 6.43 4.32 39.60
CA GLY A 17 5.71 3.30 40.39
C GLY A 17 5.17 3.83 41.72
N GLU A 18 5.95 4.65 42.45
CA GLU A 18 5.50 5.24 43.72
C GLU A 18 4.41 6.32 43.53
N ARG A 19 4.48 7.10 42.45
CA ARG A 19 3.47 8.14 42.16
C ARG A 19 2.11 7.54 41.77
N ILE A 20 2.10 6.43 41.03
CA ILE A 20 0.85 5.77 40.62
C ILE A 20 0.14 5.12 41.82
N ASN A 21 0.88 4.53 42.76
CA ASN A 21 0.29 3.94 43.96
C ASN A 21 -0.26 4.97 44.95
N LYS A 22 0.27 6.20 44.96
CA LYS A 22 -0.26 7.28 45.81
C LYS A 22 -1.59 7.84 45.30
N PHE A 23 -1.81 7.87 43.98
CA PHE A 23 -3.06 8.38 43.39
C PHE A 23 -4.26 7.41 43.47
N GLN A 24 -4.04 6.11 43.64
CA GLN A 24 -5.15 5.14 43.78
C GLN A 24 -5.76 5.08 45.19
N LYS A 25 -5.10 5.62 46.21
CA LYS A 25 -5.54 5.47 47.61
C LYS A 25 -6.41 6.62 48.13
N GLU A 26 -6.48 7.76 47.43
CA GLU A 26 -7.22 8.96 47.88
C GLU A 26 -8.55 9.23 47.12
N ASN A 27 -8.87 8.49 46.06
CA ASN A 27 -10.01 8.83 45.17
C ASN A 27 -11.16 7.80 45.14
N GLN A 28 -11.40 7.06 46.22
CA GLN A 28 -12.58 6.16 46.29
C GLN A 28 -13.88 6.86 46.71
N ILE A 29 -13.85 8.13 47.14
CA ILE A 29 -15.06 8.85 47.58
C ILE A 29 -15.57 9.86 46.50
N GLN A 30 -14.72 10.28 45.55
CA GLN A 30 -15.13 11.25 44.51
C GLN A 30 -15.80 10.60 43.27
N ASN A 31 -15.61 9.30 43.05
CA ASN A 31 -16.15 8.59 41.87
C ASN A 31 -17.65 8.26 41.93
N LEU A 32 -18.35 8.59 43.03
CA LEU A 32 -19.80 8.34 43.17
C LEU A 32 -20.67 9.57 42.88
N LEU A 33 -20.09 10.76 42.66
CA LEU A 33 -20.86 11.97 42.34
C LEU A 33 -20.92 12.29 40.83
N ILE A 34 -19.95 11.84 40.04
CA ILE A 34 -19.88 12.18 38.61
C ILE A 34 -20.81 11.30 37.75
N ILE A 35 -21.19 10.11 38.23
CA ILE A 35 -21.98 9.14 37.43
C ILE A 35 -23.49 9.44 37.44
N SER A 36 -24.02 10.30 38.33
CA SER A 36 -25.48 10.55 38.40
C SER A 36 -26.00 11.81 37.70
N LEU A 37 -25.13 12.67 37.15
CA LEU A 37 -25.54 13.96 36.55
C LEU A 37 -25.39 14.04 35.02
N LEU A 38 -24.94 12.98 34.36
CA LEU A 38 -24.62 12.96 32.92
C LEU A 38 -25.64 12.29 31.95
N PRO A 39 -26.98 12.33 32.13
CA PRO A 39 -27.88 11.94 31.04
C PRO A 39 -28.82 13.03 30.48
N THR A 40 -28.81 14.29 30.95
CA THR A 40 -29.89 15.25 30.59
C THR A 40 -29.48 16.55 29.89
N THR A 41 -28.19 16.87 29.75
CA THR A 41 -27.75 18.12 29.07
C THR A 41 -27.18 17.93 27.66
N LEU A 42 -26.95 16.69 27.21
CA LEU A 42 -26.33 16.38 25.91
C LEU A 42 -27.32 15.99 24.80
N THR A 43 -28.62 15.93 25.08
CA THR A 43 -29.64 15.52 24.10
C THR A 43 -30.04 16.62 23.09
N PRO A 44 -30.12 17.92 23.44
CA PRO A 44 -30.58 18.94 22.49
C PRO A 44 -29.70 19.24 21.26
N PRO A 45 -28.36 19.16 21.26
CA PRO A 45 -27.57 19.50 20.06
C PRO A 45 -27.60 18.42 18.97
N ILE A 46 -27.94 17.17 19.31
CA ILE A 46 -27.93 16.05 18.37
C ILE A 46 -29.13 16.12 17.42
N VAL A 47 -30.28 16.67 17.86
CA VAL A 47 -31.51 16.75 17.06
C VAL A 47 -31.46 17.93 16.06
N ALA A 48 -30.78 19.03 16.37
CA ALA A 48 -30.62 20.16 15.45
C ALA A 48 -29.73 19.81 14.23
N SER A 49 -28.73 18.94 14.41
CA SER A 49 -27.83 18.49 13.33
C SER A 49 -28.55 17.64 12.26
N ILE A 50 -29.59 16.90 12.65
CA ILE A 50 -30.30 15.98 11.74
C ILE A 50 -31.24 16.75 10.80
N LEU A 51 -31.86 17.84 11.25
CA LEU A 51 -32.74 18.67 10.41
C LEU A 51 -31.94 19.58 9.46
N GLY A 52 -30.77 20.08 9.88
CA GLY A 52 -29.88 20.85 9.01
C GLY A 52 -29.30 20.04 7.83
N TYR A 53 -28.93 18.78 8.07
CA TYR A 53 -28.35 17.90 7.03
C TYR A 53 -29.34 17.55 5.91
N ARG A 54 -30.64 17.44 6.23
CA ARG A 54 -31.68 17.16 5.23
C ARG A 54 -31.99 18.35 4.33
N LEU A 55 -31.90 19.59 4.82
CA LEU A 55 -32.18 20.76 3.99
C LEU A 55 -31.02 21.10 3.04
N ILE A 56 -29.77 20.87 3.47
CA ILE A 56 -28.55 21.11 2.68
C ILE A 56 -28.32 20.04 1.61
N SER A 57 -28.75 18.79 1.83
CA SER A 57 -28.55 17.69 0.87
C SER A 57 -29.46 17.74 -0.37
N TYR A 58 -30.58 18.48 -0.36
CA TYR A 58 -31.48 18.55 -1.52
C TYR A 58 -31.03 19.53 -2.61
N GLN A 59 -30.37 20.64 -2.27
CA GLN A 59 -29.85 21.60 -3.27
C GLN A 59 -28.48 21.22 -3.82
N LEU A 60 -27.74 20.34 -3.12
CA LEU A 60 -26.40 19.93 -3.53
C LEU A 60 -26.40 18.66 -4.41
N ARG A 61 -27.46 17.85 -4.42
CA ARG A 61 -27.52 16.59 -5.19
C ARG A 61 -27.39 16.77 -6.70
N GLY A 62 -28.12 17.73 -7.29
CA GLY A 62 -28.15 17.89 -8.76
C GLY A 62 -26.81 18.31 -9.38
N GLY A 63 -25.95 19.02 -8.63
CA GLY A 63 -24.62 19.43 -9.09
C GLY A 63 -23.46 18.62 -8.52
N MET A 64 -23.65 17.94 -7.38
CA MET A 64 -22.61 17.06 -6.81
C MET A 64 -22.56 15.71 -7.49
N GLU A 65 -23.70 15.14 -7.91
CA GLU A 65 -23.71 13.83 -8.58
C GLU A 65 -22.91 13.88 -9.89
N GLU A 66 -23.12 14.92 -10.71
CA GLU A 66 -22.36 15.11 -11.95
C GLU A 66 -20.86 15.35 -11.70
N LYS A 67 -20.51 16.13 -10.67
CA LYS A 67 -19.10 16.37 -10.33
C LYS A 67 -18.41 15.12 -9.80
N VAL A 68 -19.07 14.37 -8.91
CA VAL A 68 -18.55 13.11 -8.35
C VAL A 68 -18.43 12.06 -9.44
N GLU A 69 -19.41 11.96 -10.35
CA GLU A 69 -19.36 11.04 -11.49
C GLU A 69 -18.22 11.39 -12.46
N ASN A 70 -18.09 12.66 -12.85
CA ASN A 70 -16.99 13.11 -13.70
C ASN A 70 -15.63 12.89 -13.03
N GLN A 71 -15.50 13.15 -11.73
CA GLN A 71 -14.28 12.87 -10.98
C GLN A 71 -14.00 11.37 -10.87
N ALA A 72 -15.00 10.54 -10.64
CA ALA A 72 -14.85 9.09 -10.59
C ALA A 72 -14.44 8.52 -11.96
N LEU A 73 -14.98 9.06 -13.06
CA LEU A 73 -14.60 8.69 -14.43
C LEU A 73 -13.17 9.13 -14.74
N LEU A 74 -12.77 10.36 -14.37
CA LEU A 74 -11.40 10.84 -14.55
C LEU A 74 -10.40 10.04 -13.70
N ALA A 75 -10.70 9.80 -12.43
CA ALA A 75 -9.88 8.97 -11.55
C ALA A 75 -9.78 7.54 -12.10
N ARG A 76 -10.88 6.96 -12.59
CA ARG A 76 -10.87 5.63 -13.22
C ARG A 76 -10.03 5.60 -14.50
N ARG A 77 -10.13 6.63 -15.36
CA ARG A 77 -9.31 6.73 -16.58
C ARG A 77 -7.84 6.86 -16.21
N LEU A 78 -7.50 7.72 -15.24
CA LEU A 78 -6.13 7.93 -14.80
C LEU A 78 -5.52 6.67 -14.16
N ILE A 79 -6.27 5.99 -13.28
CA ILE A 79 -5.87 4.70 -12.72
C ILE A 79 -5.64 3.69 -13.85
N ASN A 80 -6.57 3.58 -14.80
CA ASN A 80 -6.39 2.67 -15.93
C ASN A 80 -5.13 3.02 -16.73
N ASP A 81 -4.92 4.27 -17.11
CA ASP A 81 -3.78 4.67 -17.95
C ASP A 81 -2.43 4.47 -17.22
N THR A 82 -2.35 4.82 -15.94
CA THR A 82 -1.15 4.64 -15.12
C THR A 82 -0.88 3.16 -14.82
N THR A 83 -1.91 2.38 -14.49
CA THR A 83 -1.79 0.93 -14.30
C THR A 83 -1.38 0.23 -15.59
N ILE A 84 -1.95 0.63 -16.74
CA ILE A 84 -1.57 0.10 -18.06
C ILE A 84 -0.10 0.40 -18.35
N TYR A 85 0.40 1.60 -18.03
CA TYR A 85 1.80 1.95 -18.25
C TYR A 85 2.76 1.02 -17.49
N TYR A 86 2.59 0.87 -16.18
CA TYR A 86 3.48 0.02 -15.37
C TYR A 86 3.41 -1.46 -15.77
N PHE A 87 2.21 -1.98 -16.03
CA PHE A 87 2.04 -3.36 -16.47
C PHE A 87 2.61 -3.58 -17.89
N LYS A 88 2.49 -2.60 -18.79
CA LYS A 88 3.09 -2.66 -20.12
C LYS A 88 4.62 -2.70 -20.07
N ASN A 89 5.24 -1.96 -19.15
CA ASN A 89 6.70 -2.03 -18.98
C ASN A 89 7.13 -3.39 -18.44
N ALA A 90 6.41 -3.92 -17.46
CA ALA A 90 6.61 -5.29 -16.96
C ALA A 90 6.43 -6.35 -18.06
N ASP A 91 5.45 -6.16 -18.95
CA ASP A 91 5.18 -7.03 -20.09
C ASP A 91 6.31 -6.99 -21.12
N THR A 92 6.71 -5.77 -21.49
CA THR A 92 7.83 -5.54 -22.42
C THR A 92 9.12 -6.13 -21.87
N PHE A 93 9.34 -6.00 -20.56
CA PHE A 93 10.46 -6.62 -19.89
C PHE A 93 10.37 -8.14 -19.99
N ALA A 94 9.22 -8.76 -19.65
CA ALA A 94 9.03 -10.22 -19.74
C ALA A 94 9.28 -10.81 -21.15
N GLU A 95 9.02 -10.02 -22.20
CA GLU A 95 9.24 -10.38 -23.61
C GLU A 95 10.66 -10.07 -24.10
N ASN A 96 11.50 -9.44 -23.28
CA ASN A 96 12.86 -9.07 -23.64
C ASN A 96 13.70 -10.33 -23.98
N PRO A 97 14.35 -10.39 -25.15
CA PRO A 97 15.20 -11.50 -25.54
C PRO A 97 16.28 -11.86 -24.52
N LEU A 98 16.79 -10.88 -23.75
CA LEU A 98 17.78 -11.11 -22.71
C LEU A 98 17.24 -11.98 -21.58
N ILE A 99 15.96 -11.86 -21.22
CA ILE A 99 15.31 -12.72 -20.21
C ILE A 99 15.14 -14.12 -20.75
N ILE A 100 14.71 -14.24 -22.00
CA ILE A 100 14.58 -15.55 -22.67
C ILE A 100 15.95 -16.25 -22.71
N GLN A 101 17.02 -15.52 -23.02
CA GLN A 101 18.38 -16.05 -23.02
C GLN A 101 18.86 -16.40 -21.60
N LEU A 102 18.53 -15.59 -20.59
CA LEU A 102 18.83 -15.87 -19.18
C LEU A 102 18.17 -17.19 -18.74
N LEU A 103 16.88 -17.36 -19.01
CA LEU A 103 16.13 -18.57 -18.66
C LEU A 103 16.63 -19.83 -19.38
N ARG A 104 17.27 -19.65 -20.54
CA ARG A 104 17.94 -20.72 -21.29
C ARG A 104 19.40 -20.96 -20.86
N GLY A 105 19.89 -20.24 -19.84
CA GLY A 105 21.26 -20.34 -19.35
C GLY A 105 22.32 -19.78 -20.32
N ARG A 106 21.92 -18.94 -21.27
CA ARG A 106 22.80 -18.35 -22.30
C ARG A 106 23.25 -16.93 -21.99
N GLN A 107 22.61 -16.27 -21.03
CA GLN A 107 22.89 -14.91 -20.61
C GLN A 107 23.23 -14.89 -19.12
N LYS A 108 24.14 -14.01 -18.70
CA LYS A 108 24.44 -13.82 -17.28
C LYS A 108 23.45 -12.86 -16.61
N VAL A 109 23.27 -13.01 -15.31
CA VAL A 109 22.29 -12.27 -14.51
C VAL A 109 22.61 -10.77 -14.44
N GLU A 110 23.90 -10.39 -14.48
CA GLU A 110 24.37 -9.03 -14.22
C GLU A 110 23.80 -8.02 -15.22
N VAL A 111 23.68 -8.39 -16.51
CA VAL A 111 23.13 -7.50 -17.55
C VAL A 111 21.67 -7.11 -17.24
N LEU A 112 20.89 -8.00 -16.65
CA LEU A 112 19.50 -7.72 -16.30
C LEU A 112 19.38 -6.93 -14.98
N GLN A 113 20.38 -6.98 -14.11
CA GLN A 113 20.39 -6.17 -12.88
C GLN A 113 20.48 -4.68 -13.21
N GLU A 114 21.25 -4.30 -14.24
CA GLU A 114 21.35 -2.90 -14.70
C GLU A 114 20.00 -2.38 -15.22
N VAL A 115 19.28 -3.20 -16.00
CA VAL A 115 17.95 -2.82 -16.50
C VAL A 115 16.94 -2.66 -15.36
N LEU A 116 16.96 -3.56 -14.37
CA LEU A 116 16.09 -3.43 -13.19
C LEU A 116 16.47 -2.24 -12.31
N ALA A 117 17.75 -1.90 -12.21
CA ALA A 117 18.20 -0.71 -11.51
C ALA A 117 17.70 0.57 -12.20
N ASP A 118 17.71 0.64 -13.53
CA ASP A 118 17.11 1.76 -14.26
C ASP A 118 15.59 1.84 -14.05
N MET A 119 14.88 0.70 -14.07
CA MET A 119 13.44 0.63 -13.73
C MET A 119 13.16 1.10 -12.30
N GLU A 120 14.03 0.78 -11.34
CA GLU A 120 13.91 1.26 -9.96
C GLU A 120 14.15 2.77 -9.86
N VAL A 121 15.17 3.31 -10.53
CA VAL A 121 15.44 4.76 -10.56
C VAL A 121 14.25 5.52 -11.14
N LYS A 122 13.58 4.96 -12.15
CA LYS A 122 12.33 5.47 -12.72
C LYS A 122 11.11 5.25 -11.81
N GLY A 123 11.28 4.53 -10.70
CA GLY A 123 10.24 4.20 -9.74
C GLY A 123 9.23 3.17 -10.24
N GLU A 124 9.50 2.48 -11.34
CA GLU A 124 8.54 1.54 -11.95
C GLU A 124 8.44 0.23 -11.16
N VAL A 125 9.53 -0.15 -10.51
CA VAL A 125 9.66 -1.41 -9.77
C VAL A 125 10.58 -1.18 -8.56
N VAL A 126 10.21 -1.69 -7.38
CA VAL A 126 11.13 -1.69 -6.21
C VAL A 126 11.84 -3.03 -6.03
N LYS A 127 11.21 -4.11 -6.49
CA LYS A 127 11.79 -5.46 -6.44
C LYS A 127 11.30 -6.29 -7.62
N ALA A 128 12.13 -7.23 -8.06
CA ALA A 128 11.73 -8.20 -9.06
C ALA A 128 12.31 -9.58 -8.76
N LEU A 129 11.62 -10.60 -9.26
CA LEU A 129 12.04 -11.99 -9.14
C LEU A 129 11.73 -12.72 -10.43
N ILE A 130 12.71 -13.43 -10.98
CA ILE A 130 12.56 -14.26 -12.18
C ILE A 130 12.77 -15.71 -11.78
N THR A 131 11.83 -16.57 -12.19
CA THR A 131 11.88 -18.01 -11.98
C THR A 131 11.86 -18.75 -13.31
N ASN A 132 12.44 -19.95 -13.35
CA ASN A 132 12.30 -20.84 -14.51
C ASN A 132 10.96 -21.61 -14.49
N ALA A 133 10.76 -22.44 -15.51
CA ALA A 133 9.54 -23.24 -15.70
C ALA A 133 9.23 -24.21 -14.55
N ASN A 134 10.22 -24.52 -13.70
CA ASN A 134 10.09 -25.38 -12.52
C ASN A 134 9.89 -24.59 -11.22
N GLY A 135 9.78 -23.26 -11.30
CA GLY A 135 9.62 -22.38 -10.14
C GLY A 135 10.90 -22.12 -9.36
N ARG A 136 12.07 -22.47 -9.91
CA ARG A 136 13.36 -22.14 -9.29
C ARG A 136 13.75 -20.72 -9.59
N VAL A 137 14.26 -20.01 -8.59
CA VAL A 137 14.77 -18.64 -8.74
C VAL A 137 15.99 -18.64 -9.65
N VAL A 138 15.95 -17.82 -10.70
CA VAL A 138 17.05 -17.59 -11.64
C VAL A 138 17.67 -16.22 -11.40
N MET A 139 16.85 -15.25 -10.99
CA MET A 139 17.29 -13.91 -10.64
C MET A 139 16.43 -13.37 -9.51
N ASP A 140 17.10 -12.80 -8.52
CA ASP A 140 16.49 -12.07 -7.41
C ASP A 140 17.04 -10.63 -7.42
N TYR A 141 16.13 -9.67 -7.49
CA TYR A 141 16.42 -8.26 -7.36
C TYR A 141 15.68 -7.72 -6.14
N LYS A 142 16.42 -7.62 -5.02
CA LYS A 142 15.96 -7.07 -3.72
C LYS A 142 14.75 -7.79 -3.09
N MET A 143 14.38 -8.98 -3.55
CA MET A 143 13.23 -9.74 -3.04
C MET A 143 13.60 -10.74 -1.93
N ALA A 144 14.89 -11.04 -1.74
CA ALA A 144 15.40 -11.95 -0.72
C ALA A 144 14.57 -13.24 -0.61
N ALA A 145 14.44 -13.96 -1.74
CA ALA A 145 13.64 -15.17 -1.84
C ALA A 145 14.01 -16.17 -0.74
N LYS A 146 13.01 -16.55 0.06
CA LYS A 146 13.19 -17.41 1.23
C LYS A 146 13.28 -18.91 0.87
N THR A 147 12.90 -19.28 -0.35
CA THR A 147 12.89 -20.67 -0.81
C THR A 147 13.39 -20.78 -2.25
N ASP A 148 13.98 -21.92 -2.58
CA ASP A 148 14.50 -22.21 -3.92
C ASP A 148 13.40 -22.67 -4.90
N ASN A 149 12.18 -22.96 -4.42
CA ASN A 149 11.09 -23.44 -5.26
C ASN A 149 9.77 -22.74 -4.90
N LEU A 150 9.27 -21.97 -5.85
CA LEU A 150 8.09 -21.12 -5.72
C LEU A 150 6.93 -21.60 -6.61
N SER A 151 7.04 -22.81 -7.17
CA SER A 151 6.02 -23.37 -8.10
C SER A 151 4.65 -23.60 -7.46
N GLN A 152 4.56 -23.63 -6.13
CA GLN A 152 3.32 -23.78 -5.38
C GLN A 152 2.63 -22.45 -5.07
N GLU A 153 3.32 -21.34 -5.27
CA GLU A 153 2.78 -20.01 -4.98
C GLU A 153 1.71 -19.61 -6.00
N GLU A 154 0.65 -18.97 -5.52
CA GLU A 154 -0.46 -18.54 -6.39
C GLU A 154 0.01 -17.59 -7.50
N TRP A 155 0.86 -16.63 -7.14
CA TRP A 155 1.42 -15.65 -8.08
C TRP A 155 2.27 -16.32 -9.18
N TRP A 156 2.75 -17.55 -8.95
CA TRP A 156 3.48 -18.34 -9.93
C TRP A 156 2.56 -19.23 -10.77
N GLN A 157 1.61 -19.91 -10.12
CA GLN A 157 0.69 -20.84 -10.80
C GLN A 157 -0.28 -20.13 -11.75
N ARG A 158 -0.76 -18.94 -11.39
CA ARG A 158 -1.76 -18.22 -12.19
C ARG A 158 -1.20 -17.71 -13.53
N PRO A 159 -0.05 -17.01 -13.61
CA PRO A 159 0.52 -16.59 -14.88
C PRO A 159 0.90 -17.74 -15.80
N ARG A 160 1.29 -18.90 -15.25
CA ARG A 160 1.53 -20.11 -16.04
C ARG A 160 0.30 -20.56 -16.84
N LYS A 161 -0.91 -20.37 -16.31
CA LYS A 161 -2.18 -20.76 -16.95
C LYS A 161 -2.84 -19.63 -17.74
N LYS A 162 -2.77 -18.39 -17.22
CA LYS A 162 -3.54 -17.24 -17.71
C LYS A 162 -2.69 -16.10 -18.29
N GLY A 163 -1.37 -16.26 -18.33
CA GLY A 163 -0.42 -15.24 -18.81
C GLY A 163 -0.04 -14.22 -17.74
N VAL A 164 -0.99 -13.75 -16.93
CA VAL A 164 -0.76 -12.68 -15.94
C VAL A 164 -1.44 -12.94 -14.60
N TRP A 165 -0.95 -12.26 -13.56
CA TRP A 165 -1.54 -12.19 -12.22
C TRP A 165 -1.22 -10.86 -11.54
N THR A 166 -2.15 -10.37 -10.74
CA THR A 166 -2.00 -9.18 -9.89
C THR A 166 -2.47 -9.50 -8.48
N SER A 167 -1.76 -9.01 -7.46
CA SER A 167 -2.25 -9.02 -6.09
C SER A 167 -3.30 -7.93 -5.87
N SER A 168 -4.00 -8.00 -4.73
CA SER A 168 -4.59 -6.80 -4.12
C SER A 168 -3.48 -5.86 -3.62
N VAL A 169 -3.85 -4.63 -3.31
CA VAL A 169 -2.96 -3.72 -2.58
C VAL A 169 -2.61 -4.32 -1.22
N GLU A 170 -1.34 -4.29 -0.86
CA GLU A 170 -0.82 -4.77 0.42
C GLU A 170 0.37 -3.93 0.86
N ILE A 171 0.73 -3.98 2.15
CA ILE A 171 1.95 -3.35 2.65
C ILE A 171 3.10 -4.36 2.52
N ASP A 172 4.14 -4.03 1.76
CA ASP A 172 5.35 -4.84 1.69
C ASP A 172 6.24 -4.52 2.89
N THR A 173 6.53 -5.52 3.71
CA THR A 173 7.26 -5.35 4.98
C THR A 173 8.71 -4.94 4.81
N ASP A 174 9.34 -5.25 3.68
CA ASP A 174 10.77 -4.95 3.51
C ASP A 174 10.98 -3.52 2.98
N VAL A 175 10.01 -2.96 2.24
CA VAL A 175 10.04 -1.55 1.80
C VAL A 175 9.14 -0.62 2.63
N GLN A 176 8.33 -1.17 3.53
CA GLN A 176 7.39 -0.43 4.40
C GLN A 176 6.44 0.50 3.63
N GLU A 177 6.01 0.08 2.45
CA GLU A 177 5.14 0.86 1.57
C GLU A 177 3.97 0.02 1.07
N ALA A 178 2.86 0.67 0.72
CA ALA A 178 1.77 0.04 -0.02
C ALA A 178 2.24 -0.29 -1.44
N VAL A 179 2.02 -1.53 -1.88
CA VAL A 179 2.46 -2.04 -3.17
C VAL A 179 1.36 -2.84 -3.85
N VAL A 180 1.53 -3.04 -5.16
CA VAL A 180 0.85 -4.07 -5.94
C VAL A 180 1.90 -5.01 -6.51
N LYS A 181 1.69 -6.31 -6.37
CA LYS A 181 2.54 -7.34 -6.97
C LYS A 181 1.95 -7.72 -8.32
N TYR A 182 2.77 -7.63 -9.36
CA TYR A 182 2.42 -8.04 -10.71
C TYR A 182 3.23 -9.28 -11.08
N SER A 183 2.66 -10.22 -11.82
CA SER A 183 3.39 -11.40 -12.31
C SER A 183 2.96 -11.78 -13.71
N ARG A 184 3.94 -12.16 -14.55
CA ARG A 184 3.72 -12.56 -15.94
C ARG A 184 4.47 -13.83 -16.28
N GLY A 185 3.80 -14.72 -17.01
CA GLY A 185 4.40 -15.90 -17.59
C GLY A 185 5.30 -15.51 -18.77
N ILE A 186 6.51 -16.04 -18.79
CA ILE A 186 7.49 -15.80 -19.86
C ILE A 186 7.37 -16.93 -20.87
N LEU A 187 7.04 -16.57 -22.10
CA LEU A 187 6.77 -17.51 -23.19
C LEU A 187 7.76 -17.26 -24.33
N ASN A 188 8.22 -18.33 -24.99
CA ASN A 188 8.91 -18.25 -26.28
C ASN A 188 8.28 -19.25 -27.25
N GLN A 189 7.67 -18.77 -28.34
CA GLN A 189 6.99 -19.65 -29.30
C GLN A 189 6.00 -20.64 -28.65
N LYS A 190 5.23 -20.19 -27.64
CA LYS A 190 4.30 -20.98 -26.81
C LYS A 190 4.95 -21.91 -25.77
N GLU A 191 6.28 -22.03 -25.75
CA GLU A 191 7.02 -22.71 -24.68
C GLU A 191 7.00 -21.84 -23.43
N PHE A 192 6.55 -22.40 -22.29
CA PHE A 192 6.61 -21.72 -21.00
C PHE A 192 8.02 -21.85 -20.40
N LEU A 193 8.71 -20.71 -20.28
CA LEU A 193 10.08 -20.65 -19.79
C LEU A 193 10.18 -20.32 -18.30
N GLY A 194 9.17 -19.66 -17.74
CA GLY A 194 9.23 -19.16 -16.37
C GLY A 194 8.19 -18.11 -16.01
N VAL A 195 8.34 -17.50 -14.85
CA VAL A 195 7.51 -16.39 -14.38
C VAL A 195 8.41 -15.28 -13.89
N ILE A 196 8.07 -14.04 -14.25
CA ILE A 196 8.60 -12.85 -13.60
C ILE A 196 7.54 -12.26 -12.67
N LYS A 197 7.99 -11.80 -11.51
CA LYS A 197 7.22 -11.05 -10.54
C LYS A 197 7.86 -9.70 -10.31
N PHE A 198 7.04 -8.66 -10.25
CA PHE A 198 7.42 -7.30 -9.92
C PHE A 198 6.66 -6.84 -8.68
N VAL A 199 7.32 -6.02 -7.87
CA VAL A 199 6.71 -5.28 -6.76
C VAL A 199 6.69 -3.81 -7.16
N ILE A 200 5.49 -3.25 -7.32
CA ILE A 200 5.27 -1.90 -7.83
C ILE A 200 4.75 -1.02 -6.68
N PRO A 201 5.47 0.05 -6.29
CA PRO A 201 5.07 0.93 -5.18
C PRO A 201 3.86 1.78 -5.52
N LEU A 202 2.95 1.97 -4.56
CA LEU A 202 1.75 2.78 -4.77
C LEU A 202 1.99 4.29 -4.74
N SER A 203 3.07 4.77 -4.11
CA SER A 203 3.44 6.19 -4.13
C SER A 203 3.54 6.77 -5.54
N ARG A 204 3.73 5.91 -6.55
CA ARG A 204 3.84 6.30 -7.96
C ARG A 204 2.50 6.51 -8.65
N PHE A 205 1.45 5.90 -8.11
CA PHE A 205 0.08 6.21 -8.53
C PHE A 205 -0.38 7.57 -7.97
N GLY A 206 0.40 8.19 -7.07
CA GLY A 206 0.17 9.53 -6.51
C GLY A 206 0.15 10.68 -7.54
N ILE A 207 0.38 10.41 -8.84
CA ILE A 207 -0.02 11.33 -9.93
C ILE A 207 -1.52 11.70 -9.82
N LEU A 208 -2.34 10.81 -9.23
CA LEU A 208 -3.73 11.10 -8.88
C LEU A 208 -3.88 12.35 -8.02
N ASP A 209 -3.04 12.54 -7.00
CA ASP A 209 -3.16 13.69 -6.10
C ASP A 209 -2.87 15.00 -6.85
N VAL A 210 -1.82 15.02 -7.68
CA VAL A 210 -1.46 16.17 -8.52
C VAL A 210 -2.55 16.47 -9.56
N TYR A 211 -3.17 15.44 -10.15
CA TYR A 211 -4.27 15.62 -11.10
C TYR A 211 -5.55 16.10 -10.42
N LEU A 212 -5.89 15.58 -9.23
CA LEU A 212 -7.06 16.00 -8.46
C LEU A 212 -6.91 17.46 -7.97
N GLU A 213 -5.71 17.86 -7.58
CA GLU A 213 -5.40 19.25 -7.21
C GLU A 213 -5.44 20.19 -8.43
N ASN A 214 -4.90 19.77 -9.58
CA ASN A 214 -4.89 20.60 -10.80
C ASN A 214 -6.22 20.64 -11.57
N SER A 215 -7.08 19.62 -11.43
CA SER A 215 -8.41 19.59 -12.06
C SER A 215 -9.46 20.40 -11.29
N GLY A 216 -9.07 21.11 -10.22
CA GLY A 216 -9.98 21.91 -9.39
C GLY A 216 -10.97 21.08 -8.57
N GLY A 217 -10.67 19.79 -8.37
CA GLY A 217 -11.65 18.81 -7.91
C GLY A 217 -11.91 18.82 -6.40
N ILE A 218 -10.93 19.24 -5.59
CA ILE A 218 -11.09 19.38 -4.13
C ILE A 218 -10.32 20.65 -3.72
N ASN A 219 -11.06 21.71 -3.41
CA ASN A 219 -10.46 22.90 -2.80
C ASN A 219 -9.93 22.48 -1.41
N PRO A 220 -8.75 22.93 -0.92
CA PRO A 220 -8.25 22.58 0.41
C PRO A 220 -9.27 22.78 1.55
N SER A 221 -10.22 23.71 1.38
CA SER A 221 -11.35 23.95 2.28
C SER A 221 -12.39 22.83 2.34
N GLN A 222 -12.34 21.85 1.45
CA GLN A 222 -13.20 20.67 1.38
C GLN A 222 -12.49 19.39 1.83
N LYS A 223 -11.20 19.44 2.16
CA LYS A 223 -10.52 18.33 2.83
C LYS A 223 -11.11 18.23 4.25
N PRO A 224 -11.62 17.06 4.69
CA PRO A 224 -12.14 16.92 6.03
C PRO A 224 -11.03 17.22 7.04
N THR A 225 -11.16 18.32 7.79
CA THR A 225 -10.27 18.59 8.91
C THR A 225 -10.52 17.51 9.95
N LEU A 226 -9.51 16.69 10.22
CA LEU A 226 -9.51 15.83 11.39
C LEU A 226 -9.59 16.74 12.61
N VAL A 227 -10.73 16.75 13.28
CA VAL A 227 -10.86 17.38 14.58
C VAL A 227 -10.09 16.47 15.54
N GLU A 228 -8.93 16.93 15.99
CA GLU A 228 -8.20 16.24 17.05
C GLU A 228 -9.09 16.18 18.31
N PRO A 229 -9.13 15.03 19.00
CA PRO A 229 -9.98 14.83 20.18
C PRO A 229 -9.57 15.68 21.39
#